data_AF-A0A8T6LT18-F1
#
_entry.id   AF-A0A8T6LT18-F1
#
_cell.length_a   1.000
_cell.length_b   1.000
_cell.length_c   1.000
_cell.angle_alpha   90.00
_cell.angle_beta   90.00
_cell.angle_gamma   90.00
#
_symmetry.space_group_name_H-M   'P 1'
#
loop_
_entity.id
_entity.type
_entity.pdbx_description
1 polymer ?
#
loop_
_entity_poly.entity_id
_entity_poly.type
_entity_poly.pdbx_seq_one_letter_code
_entity_poly.pdbx_strand_id
1 'polypeptide(L)'
;ERIFSQKCPNKRGNLWPEGTFHPLKLIHVGLPAFTKKRDAWRSRQEAVPALQSLITESKHIISPETLIRLLKGWAPLIEEYNSEFEPIEVDGPLLLSCSVPSGESLIAAWAGARLTLMLDEKARDVLRLKLGMPFQADDEEE
;
A
#
# COMPACT_ATOMS: atom_id res chain seq x y z
N GLU A 1 24.94 11.85 24.79
CA GLU A 1 25.26 13.13 24.10
C GLU A 1 23.98 13.62 23.40
N ARG A 2 23.64 14.92 23.45
CA ARG A 2 22.37 15.41 22.87
C ARG A 2 22.58 15.78 21.40
N ILE A 3 21.62 15.48 20.54
CA ILE A 3 21.75 15.73 19.08
C ILE A 3 22.01 17.21 18.71
N PHE A 4 21.65 18.16 19.58
CA PHE A 4 21.83 19.60 19.36
C PHE A 4 23.08 20.18 20.05
N SER A 5 23.93 19.35 20.66
CA SER A 5 25.20 19.79 21.25
C SER A 5 26.37 19.78 20.26
N GLN A 6 26.19 19.25 19.04
CA GLN A 6 27.23 19.23 18.02
C GLN A 6 27.25 20.52 17.20
N LYS A 7 28.44 21.03 16.84
CA LYS A 7 28.57 22.14 15.89
C LYS A 7 28.35 21.62 14.47
N CYS A 8 27.21 21.96 13.86
CA CYS A 8 26.88 21.51 12.50
C CYS A 8 27.15 22.61 11.45
N PRO A 9 27.76 22.29 10.31
CA PRO A 9 27.92 23.24 9.20
C PRO A 9 26.57 23.59 8.56
N ASN A 10 26.38 24.86 8.24
CA ASN A 10 25.21 25.39 7.55
C ASN A 10 25.46 25.53 6.04
N LYS A 11 24.40 25.77 5.25
CA LYS A 11 24.48 25.93 3.78
C LYS A 11 25.35 27.13 3.32
N ARG A 12 25.73 28.03 4.23
CA ARG A 12 26.54 29.23 3.97
C ARG A 12 28.01 29.07 4.41
N GLY A 13 28.41 27.87 4.84
CA GLY A 13 29.79 27.60 5.30
C GLY A 13 30.08 28.00 6.75
N ASN A 14 29.09 28.50 7.50
CA ASN A 14 29.24 28.80 8.93
C ASN A 14 28.81 27.60 9.79
N LEU A 15 29.23 27.55 11.05
CA LEU A 15 28.76 26.55 12.02
C LEU A 15 27.55 27.09 12.80
N TRP A 16 26.55 26.25 13.02
CA TRP A 16 25.50 26.54 13.99
C TRP A 16 26.08 26.49 15.42
N PRO A 17 25.72 27.44 16.31
CA PRO A 17 26.17 27.42 17.69
C PRO A 17 25.63 26.18 18.44
N GLU A 18 26.36 25.77 19.47
CA GLU A 18 25.89 24.76 20.41
C GLU A 18 24.61 25.21 21.12
N GLY A 19 23.69 24.28 21.41
CA GLY A 19 22.45 24.59 22.14
C GLY A 19 21.39 25.33 21.31
N THR A 20 21.57 25.41 19.99
CA THR A 20 20.58 26.00 19.07
C THR A 20 19.86 24.92 18.26
N PHE A 21 18.66 25.24 17.75
CA PHE A 21 17.93 24.33 16.87
C PHE A 21 18.68 24.17 15.55
N HIS A 22 19.12 22.94 15.24
CA HIS A 22 19.72 22.61 13.96
C HIS A 22 18.66 21.98 13.05
N PRO A 23 18.35 22.57 11.88
CA PRO A 23 17.41 21.95 10.96
C PRO A 23 18.02 20.64 10.42
N LEU A 24 17.56 19.51 10.95
CA LEU A 24 17.91 18.18 10.46
C LEU A 24 17.32 17.98 9.06
N LYS A 25 18.17 17.67 8.10
CA LYS A 25 17.70 17.16 6.80
C LYS A 25 17.47 15.67 6.94
N LEU A 26 16.20 15.28 6.97
CA LEU A 26 15.78 13.89 7.00
C LEU A 26 15.37 13.49 5.59
N ILE A 27 15.91 12.36 5.11
CA ILE A 27 15.50 11.77 3.83
C ILE A 27 14.15 11.06 3.99
N HIS A 28 13.91 10.49 5.17
CA HIS A 28 12.70 9.76 5.48
C HIS A 28 12.33 9.92 6.96
N VAL A 29 11.03 10.00 7.26
CA VAL A 29 10.51 10.06 8.62
C VAL A 29 9.38 9.05 8.73
N GLY A 30 9.63 7.98 9.51
CA GLY A 30 8.65 6.90 9.70
C GLY A 30 8.40 6.07 8.44
N LEU A 31 7.20 5.51 8.35
CA LEU A 31 6.70 4.76 7.20
C LEU A 31 5.54 5.54 6.56
N PRO A 32 5.62 5.96 5.29
CA PRO A 32 4.56 6.71 4.64
C PRO A 32 3.36 5.80 4.44
N ALA A 33 2.33 5.99 5.26
CA ALA A 33 1.15 5.14 5.21
C ALA A 33 0.11 5.55 4.17
N PHE A 34 0.02 6.86 3.89
CA PHE A 34 -1.02 7.42 3.04
C PHE A 34 -0.47 8.45 2.06
N THR A 35 -1.15 8.59 0.93
CA THR A 35 -0.91 9.67 -0.03
C THR A 35 -2.23 10.33 -0.41
N LYS A 36 -2.24 11.67 -0.50
CA LYS A 36 -3.43 12.41 -0.94
C LYS A 36 -3.33 12.65 -2.45
N LYS A 37 -4.34 12.21 -3.21
CA LYS A 37 -4.44 12.44 -4.67
C LYS A 37 -5.88 12.73 -5.04
N ARG A 38 -6.12 13.85 -5.76
CA ARG A 38 -7.48 14.32 -6.16
C ARG A 38 -8.45 14.29 -4.98
N ASP A 39 -8.04 14.88 -3.87
CA ASP A 39 -8.78 14.92 -2.59
C ASP A 39 -9.12 13.59 -1.89
N ALA A 40 -8.73 12.45 -2.45
CA ALA A 40 -8.84 11.15 -1.77
C ALA A 40 -7.52 10.73 -1.11
N TRP A 41 -7.62 10.18 0.10
CA TRP A 41 -6.49 9.55 0.80
C TRP A 41 -6.37 8.09 0.39
N ARG A 42 -5.22 7.71 -0.15
CA ARG A 42 -4.93 6.34 -0.61
C ARG A 42 -3.93 5.71 0.33
N SER A 43 -4.24 4.51 0.81
CA SER A 43 -3.26 3.68 1.54
C SER A 43 -2.12 3.29 0.61
N ARG A 44 -0.91 3.23 1.15
CA ARG A 44 0.22 2.60 0.46
C ARG A 44 0.31 1.15 0.88
N GLN A 45 0.39 0.25 -0.10
CA GLN A 45 0.49 -1.19 0.18
C GLN A 45 1.65 -1.51 1.13
N GLU A 46 2.80 -0.85 0.98
CA GLU A 46 3.99 -1.07 1.83
C GLU A 46 3.73 -0.85 3.33
N ALA A 47 2.76 0.00 3.68
CA ALA A 47 2.40 0.29 5.05
C ALA A 47 1.28 -0.58 5.60
N VAL A 48 0.48 -1.20 4.72
CA VAL A 48 -0.68 -1.99 5.12
C VAL A 48 -0.31 -3.13 6.09
N PRO A 49 0.74 -3.94 5.85
CA PRO A 49 1.13 -5.00 6.79
C PRO A 49 1.48 -4.48 8.18
N ALA A 50 2.16 -3.33 8.27
CA ALA A 50 2.55 -2.73 9.55
C ALA A 50 1.34 -2.17 10.33
N LEU A 51 0.28 -1.79 9.62
CA LEU A 51 -0.94 -1.23 10.19
C LEU A 51 -2.07 -2.26 10.33
N GLN A 52 -1.88 -3.49 9.84
CA GLN A 52 -2.94 -4.49 9.73
C GLN A 52 -3.64 -4.76 11.06
N SER A 53 -2.90 -4.85 12.17
CA SER A 53 -3.45 -5.07 13.50
C SER A 53 -4.30 -3.91 14.03
N LEU A 54 -4.16 -2.71 13.45
CA LEU A 54 -4.91 -1.51 13.80
C LEU A 54 -6.15 -1.32 12.90
N ILE A 55 -6.23 -2.05 11.78
CA ILE A 55 -7.34 -1.95 10.82
C ILE A 55 -8.44 -2.92 11.22
N THR A 56 -9.41 -2.40 11.98
CA THR A 56 -10.52 -3.20 12.52
C THR A 56 -11.74 -3.23 11.62
N GLU A 57 -11.97 -2.17 10.83
CA GLU A 57 -13.20 -1.96 10.04
C GLU A 57 -12.88 -1.51 8.61
N SER A 58 -13.90 -1.47 7.74
CA SER A 58 -13.81 -1.00 6.34
C SER A 58 -12.95 -1.88 5.42
N LYS A 59 -13.15 -3.19 5.51
CA LYS A 59 -12.51 -4.19 4.65
C LYS A 59 -13.55 -4.84 3.75
N HIS A 60 -13.28 -4.90 2.44
CA HIS A 60 -14.12 -5.61 1.48
C HIS A 60 -13.61 -7.04 1.31
N ILE A 61 -14.40 -8.04 1.70
CA ILE A 61 -13.93 -9.42 1.71
C ILE A 61 -14.00 -9.98 0.28
N ILE A 62 -12.91 -10.60 -0.17
CA ILE A 62 -12.84 -11.28 -1.47
C ILE A 62 -12.34 -12.71 -1.30
N SER A 63 -12.74 -13.58 -2.23
CA SER A 63 -12.22 -14.94 -2.26
C SER A 63 -10.80 -15.00 -2.83
N PRO A 64 -10.00 -16.03 -2.49
CA PRO A 64 -8.69 -16.24 -3.10
C PRO A 64 -8.74 -16.32 -4.62
N GLU A 65 -9.77 -16.94 -5.20
CA GLU A 65 -9.96 -17.06 -6.65
C GLU A 65 -10.17 -15.70 -7.30
N THR A 66 -10.94 -14.83 -6.64
CA THR A 66 -11.17 -13.44 -7.07
C THR A 66 -9.85 -12.67 -7.05
N LEU A 67 -9.08 -12.80 -5.97
CA LEU A 67 -7.76 -12.17 -5.85
C LEU A 67 -6.80 -12.66 -6.93
N ILE A 68 -6.76 -13.97 -7.22
CA ILE A 68 -5.94 -14.55 -8.29
C ILE A 68 -6.29 -13.93 -9.65
N ARG A 69 -7.59 -13.79 -9.97
CA ARG A 69 -8.02 -13.12 -11.22
C ARG A 69 -7.48 -11.68 -11.28
N LEU A 70 -7.63 -10.91 -10.21
CA LEU A 70 -7.14 -9.53 -10.12
C LEU A 70 -5.60 -9.45 -10.27
N LEU A 71 -4.87 -10.42 -9.69
CA LEU A 71 -3.42 -10.53 -9.81
C LEU A 71 -2.95 -10.90 -11.21
N LYS A 72 -3.78 -11.61 -11.98
CA LYS A 72 -3.59 -11.90 -13.42
C LYS A 72 -3.99 -10.75 -14.35
N GLY A 73 -4.33 -9.58 -13.79
CA GLY A 73 -4.65 -8.39 -14.58
C GLY A 73 -6.13 -8.24 -14.93
N TRP A 74 -7.01 -9.12 -14.41
CA TRP A 74 -8.44 -8.84 -14.46
C TRP A 74 -8.74 -7.57 -13.67
N ALA A 75 -9.39 -6.61 -14.31
CA ALA A 75 -9.78 -5.35 -13.69
C ALA A 75 -11.21 -5.08 -14.12
N PRO A 76 -12.25 -5.68 -13.52
CA PRO A 76 -13.63 -5.60 -14.02
C PRO A 76 -14.19 -4.18 -13.90
N LEU A 77 -15.24 -3.86 -14.68
CA LEU A 77 -16.09 -2.72 -14.33
C LEU A 77 -16.74 -2.96 -12.96
N ILE A 78 -17.01 -1.91 -12.20
CA ILE A 78 -17.68 -2.08 -10.89
C ILE A 78 -19.06 -2.71 -11.04
N GLU A 79 -19.80 -2.37 -12.10
CA GLU A 79 -21.11 -2.98 -12.39
C GLU A 79 -21.00 -4.49 -12.67
N GLU A 80 -19.99 -4.91 -13.44
CA GLU A 80 -19.72 -6.32 -13.71
C GLU A 80 -19.35 -7.05 -12.42
N TYR A 81 -18.46 -6.47 -11.62
CA TYR A 81 -18.06 -7.04 -10.33
C TYR A 81 -19.25 -7.19 -9.38
N ASN A 82 -20.05 -6.14 -9.21
CA ASN A 82 -21.21 -6.13 -8.31
C ASN A 82 -22.34 -7.06 -8.77
N SER A 83 -22.32 -7.53 -10.03
CA SER A 83 -23.29 -8.52 -10.53
C SER A 83 -22.97 -9.95 -10.10
N GLU A 84 -21.70 -10.23 -9.79
CA GLU A 84 -21.20 -11.57 -9.46
C GLU A 84 -20.77 -11.72 -7.99
N PHE A 85 -20.39 -10.62 -7.35
CA PHE A 85 -19.77 -10.61 -6.02
C PHE A 85 -20.49 -9.65 -5.06
N GLU A 86 -20.05 -9.64 -3.79
CA GLU A 86 -20.52 -8.67 -2.81
C GLU A 86 -20.31 -7.23 -3.34
N PRO A 87 -21.36 -6.40 -3.37
CA PRO A 87 -21.28 -5.09 -4.00
C PRO A 87 -20.27 -4.16 -3.32
N ILE A 88 -19.47 -3.48 -4.14
CA ILE A 88 -18.68 -2.34 -3.72
C ILE A 88 -19.50 -1.07 -3.98
N GLU A 89 -19.91 -0.41 -2.90
CA GLU A 89 -20.73 0.81 -2.96
C GLU A 89 -19.88 2.10 -2.89
N VAL A 90 -18.58 1.97 -2.64
CA VAL A 90 -17.67 3.11 -2.50
C VAL A 90 -17.02 3.48 -3.84
N ASP A 91 -16.93 4.79 -4.11
CA ASP A 91 -16.07 5.34 -5.16
C ASP A 91 -14.79 5.87 -4.51
N GLY A 92 -13.67 5.23 -4.80
CA GLY A 92 -12.35 5.62 -4.32
C GLY A 92 -11.51 4.49 -3.76
N PRO A 93 -10.59 4.81 -2.83
CA PRO A 93 -9.66 3.84 -2.26
C PRO A 93 -10.37 2.94 -1.25
N LEU A 94 -10.08 1.64 -1.32
CA LEU A 94 -10.58 0.63 -0.39
C LEU A 94 -9.51 -0.41 -0.07
N LEU A 95 -9.74 -1.16 1.01
CA LEU A 95 -8.92 -2.32 1.36
C LEU A 95 -9.71 -3.59 1.07
N LEU A 96 -9.16 -4.45 0.23
CA LEU A 96 -9.66 -5.82 0.05
C LEU A 96 -9.04 -6.70 1.14
N SER A 97 -9.85 -7.57 1.73
CA SER A 97 -9.38 -8.61 2.66
C SER A 97 -9.54 -9.98 2.02
N CYS A 98 -8.46 -10.76 2.03
CA CYS A 98 -8.45 -12.12 1.51
C CYS A 98 -7.77 -13.05 2.52
N SER A 99 -8.38 -14.20 2.78
CA SER A 99 -7.73 -15.27 3.54
C SER A 99 -6.73 -15.99 2.63
N VAL A 100 -5.45 -15.96 2.96
CA VAL A 100 -4.40 -16.72 2.27
C VAL A 100 -3.78 -17.75 3.24
N PRO A 101 -3.02 -18.76 2.76
CA PRO A 101 -2.41 -19.77 3.64
C PRO A 101 -1.59 -19.22 4.82
N SER A 102 -1.01 -18.02 4.68
CA SER A 102 -0.25 -17.33 5.72
C SER A 102 -1.08 -16.45 6.66
N GLY A 103 -2.41 -16.45 6.52
CA GLY A 103 -3.35 -15.64 7.32
C GLY A 103 -4.14 -14.63 6.48
N GLU A 104 -4.83 -13.69 7.14
CA GLU A 104 -5.50 -12.58 6.45
C GLU A 104 -4.46 -11.71 5.74
N SER A 105 -4.69 -11.39 4.47
CA SER A 105 -3.94 -10.38 3.73
C SER A 105 -4.86 -9.22 3.38
N LEU A 106 -4.38 -8.00 3.63
CA LEU A 106 -5.04 -6.77 3.23
C LEU A 106 -4.35 -6.18 2.01
N ILE A 107 -5.16 -5.79 1.02
CA ILE A 107 -4.71 -5.33 -0.29
C ILE A 107 -5.33 -3.97 -0.58
N ALA A 108 -4.49 -2.96 -0.81
CA ALA A 108 -4.93 -1.66 -1.29
C ALA A 108 -5.49 -1.78 -2.70
N ALA A 109 -6.66 -1.21 -2.91
CA ALA A 109 -7.36 -1.19 -4.19
C ALA A 109 -8.00 0.18 -4.45
N TRP A 110 -8.43 0.37 -5.69
CA TRP A 110 -9.22 1.51 -6.12
C TRP A 110 -10.49 1.01 -6.81
N ALA A 111 -11.63 1.43 -6.27
CA ALA A 111 -12.93 1.32 -6.92
C ALA A 111 -13.22 2.66 -7.61
N GLY A 112 -13.59 2.61 -8.88
CA GLY A 112 -14.00 3.76 -9.65
C GLY A 112 -14.87 3.27 -10.80
N ALA A 113 -14.53 3.59 -12.05
CA ALA A 113 -15.14 2.88 -13.18
C ALA A 113 -14.78 1.37 -13.18
N ARG A 114 -13.56 1.03 -12.72
CA ARG A 114 -13.05 -0.34 -12.64
C ARG A 114 -12.48 -0.61 -11.26
N LEU A 115 -12.53 -1.88 -10.84
CA LEU A 115 -11.81 -2.36 -9.67
C LEU A 115 -10.35 -2.65 -10.06
N THR A 116 -9.40 -2.01 -9.40
CA THR A 116 -7.96 -2.18 -9.68
C THR A 116 -7.15 -2.33 -8.40
N LEU A 117 -6.13 -3.19 -8.43
CA LEU A 117 -5.19 -3.35 -7.32
C LEU A 117 -4.16 -2.21 -7.33
N MET A 118 -3.92 -1.62 -6.16
CA MET A 118 -2.92 -0.58 -5.95
C MET A 118 -1.59 -1.17 -5.46
N LEU A 119 -1.06 -2.10 -6.24
CA LEU A 119 0.17 -2.83 -5.95
C LEU A 119 1.28 -2.44 -6.92
N ASP A 120 2.51 -2.33 -6.42
CA ASP A 120 3.68 -2.39 -7.29
C ASP A 120 4.01 -3.86 -7.63
N GLU A 121 4.94 -4.06 -8.55
CA GLU A 121 5.35 -5.38 -9.03
C GLU A 121 5.82 -6.29 -7.89
N LYS A 122 6.66 -5.76 -6.98
CA LYS A 122 7.19 -6.52 -5.84
C LYS A 122 6.09 -6.95 -4.88
N ALA A 123 5.16 -6.06 -4.54
CA ALA A 123 4.05 -6.41 -3.65
C ALA A 123 3.10 -7.41 -4.30
N ARG A 124 2.90 -7.30 -5.62
CA ARG A 124 2.13 -8.26 -6.40
C ARG A 124 2.78 -9.64 -6.34
N ASP A 125 4.09 -9.74 -6.57
CA ASP A 125 4.84 -11.00 -6.49
C ASP A 125 4.84 -11.63 -5.10
N VAL A 126 5.02 -10.83 -4.05
CA VAL A 126 4.91 -11.33 -2.67
C VAL A 126 3.52 -11.94 -2.43
N LEU A 127 2.46 -11.31 -2.94
CA LEU A 127 1.10 -11.83 -2.78
C LEU A 127 0.85 -13.07 -3.63
N ARG A 128 1.41 -13.13 -4.85
CA ARG A 128 1.40 -14.32 -5.72
C ARG A 128 2.05 -15.50 -5.03
N LEU A 129 3.25 -15.32 -4.44
CA LEU A 129 3.93 -16.36 -3.67
C LEU A 129 3.11 -16.84 -2.47
N LYS A 130 2.46 -15.92 -1.73
CA LYS A 130 1.58 -16.28 -0.61
C LYS A 130 0.41 -17.16 -1.04
N LEU A 131 -0.03 -17.05 -2.30
CA LEU A 131 -1.10 -17.84 -2.91
C LEU A 131 -0.58 -19.10 -3.63
N GLY A 132 0.73 -19.36 -3.61
CA GLY A 132 1.33 -20.47 -4.34
C GLY A 132 1.38 -20.28 -5.86
N MET A 133 1.33 -19.02 -6.33
CA MET A 133 1.46 -18.67 -7.75
C MET A 133 2.94 -18.40 -8.09
N PRO A 134 3.36 -18.61 -9.36
CA PRO A 134 4.68 -18.19 -9.84
C PRO A 134 4.78 -16.66 -9.86
N PHE A 135 6.01 -16.14 -10.00
CA PHE A 135 6.23 -14.70 -10.22
C PHE A 135 5.51 -14.23 -11.48
N GLN A 136 5.22 -12.92 -11.56
CA GLN A 136 4.51 -12.39 -12.72
C GLN A 136 5.30 -12.60 -14.02
N ALA A 137 6.61 -12.37 -14.01
CA ALA A 137 7.46 -12.57 -15.19
C ALA A 137 7.42 -14.00 -15.72
N ASP A 138 7.48 -15.00 -14.82
CA ASP A 138 7.47 -16.42 -15.18
C ASP A 138 6.11 -16.87 -15.78
N ASP A 139 5.00 -16.20 -15.42
CA ASP A 139 3.64 -16.50 -15.87
C ASP A 139 3.29 -15.81 -17.22
N GLU A 140 4.08 -14.81 -17.64
CA GLU A 140 3.94 -14.12 -18.93
C GLU A 140 4.77 -14.77 -20.05
N GLU A 141 5.70 -15.67 -19.71
CA GLU A 141 6.54 -16.42 -20.65
C GLU A 141 5.91 -17.76 -21.13
N GLU A 142 4.76 -18.16 -20.57
CA GLU A 142 3.95 -19.33 -20.98
C GLU A 142 2.74 -18.95 -21.88
#